data_AF-A0AAD7I2B6-F1
#
_entry.id   AF-A0AAD7I2B6-F1
#
_cell.length_a   1.000
_cell.length_b   1.000
_cell.length_c   1.000
_cell.angle_alpha   90.00
_cell.angle_beta   90.00
_cell.angle_gamma   90.00
#
_symmetry.space_group_name_H-M   'P 1'
#
loop_
_entity.id
_entity.type
_entity.pdbx_description
1 polymer ?
#
loop_
_entity_poly.entity_id
_entity_poly.type
_entity_poly.pdbx_seq_one_letter_code
_entity_poly.pdbx_strand_id
1 'polypeptide(L)'
;MSLGPQVAEGEPVFGVADIFASFNDTFVHVTDMSGKETISRVTGGMKVKADHESSPQSALRALARAGMSIGRIEYVTPVPTDCTRRKGGRRGRL
;
A
#
# COMPACT_ATOMS: atom_id res chain seq x y z
N MET A 1 -10.53 28.23 -5.41
CA MET A 1 -9.14 28.04 -4.97
C MET A 1 -8.82 26.56 -5.12
N SER A 2 -7.96 26.17 -6.06
CA SER A 2 -7.45 24.80 -6.09
C SER A 2 -6.33 24.69 -5.06
N LEU A 3 -6.52 23.80 -4.09
CA LEU A 3 -5.46 23.40 -3.17
C LEU A 3 -4.67 22.30 -3.86
N GLY A 4 -3.40 22.59 -4.15
CA GLY A 4 -2.52 21.64 -4.83
C GLY A 4 -1.17 22.26 -5.17
N PRO A 5 -0.16 21.44 -5.49
CA PRO A 5 1.13 21.92 -5.93
C PRO A 5 1.00 22.73 -7.22
N GLN A 6 1.76 23.82 -7.30
CA GLN A 6 1.80 24.72 -8.46
C GLN A 6 2.81 24.15 -9.46
N VAL A 7 2.34 23.27 -10.35
CA VAL A 7 3.18 22.58 -11.32
C VAL A 7 2.68 22.91 -12.74
N ALA A 8 3.60 22.95 -13.70
CA ALA A 8 3.23 23.18 -15.10
C ALA A 8 2.34 22.04 -15.62
N GLU A 9 1.38 22.35 -16.49
CA GLU A 9 0.52 21.34 -17.10
C GLU A 9 1.36 20.29 -17.84
N GLY A 10 1.24 19.02 -17.43
CA GLY A 10 1.96 17.89 -18.01
C GLY A 10 3.11 17.36 -17.17
N GLU A 11 3.53 18.06 -16.10
CA GLU A 11 4.54 17.52 -15.18
C GLU A 11 3.89 16.63 -14.10
N PRO A 12 4.33 15.37 -13.94
CA PRO A 12 3.76 14.48 -12.94
C PRO A 12 4.18 14.90 -11.53
N VAL A 13 3.20 14.94 -10.61
CA VAL A 13 3.45 15.07 -9.18
C VAL A 13 3.65 13.68 -8.59
N PHE A 14 4.81 13.44 -7.99
CA PHE A 14 5.11 12.16 -7.36
C PHE A 14 4.62 12.11 -5.92
N GLY A 15 4.11 10.95 -5.54
CA GLY A 15 3.83 10.54 -4.17
C GLY A 15 4.20 9.07 -4.00
N VAL A 16 4.16 8.59 -2.76
CA VAL A 16 4.46 7.20 -2.44
C VAL A 16 3.16 6.46 -2.16
N ALA A 17 3.02 5.25 -2.69
CA ALA A 17 1.89 4.37 -2.40
C ALA A 17 2.41 3.12 -1.69
N ASP A 18 2.23 3.08 -0.38
CA ASP A 18 2.55 1.93 0.45
C ASP A 18 1.42 0.90 0.37
N ILE A 19 1.71 -0.23 -0.29
CA ILE A 19 0.78 -1.35 -0.43
C ILE A 19 1.18 -2.44 0.56
N PHE A 20 0.49 -2.51 1.69
CA PHE A 20 0.67 -3.58 2.67
C PHE A 20 -0.34 -4.68 2.42
N ALA A 21 0.09 -5.77 1.79
CA ALA A 21 -0.74 -6.94 1.54
C ALA A 21 -0.40 -8.06 2.54
N SER A 22 -1.32 -8.30 3.46
CA SER A 22 -1.26 -9.42 4.39
C SER A 22 -2.20 -10.55 3.94
N PHE A 23 -2.16 -11.68 4.63
CA PHE A 23 -3.08 -12.79 4.36
C PHE A 23 -4.55 -12.44 4.61
N ASN A 24 -4.82 -11.47 5.49
CA ASN A 24 -6.17 -11.18 5.95
C ASN A 24 -6.72 -9.86 5.41
N ASP A 25 -5.87 -8.93 4.99
CA ASP A 25 -6.29 -7.62 4.47
C ASP A 25 -5.20 -7.00 3.60
N THR A 26 -5.61 -6.11 2.70
CA THR A 26 -4.76 -5.30 1.82
C THR A 26 -4.95 -3.82 2.13
N PHE A 27 -3.89 -3.12 2.51
CA PHE A 27 -3.90 -1.68 2.77
C PHE A 27 -3.21 -0.95 1.64
N VAL A 28 -3.83 0.15 1.20
CA VAL A 28 -3.24 1.11 0.26
C VAL A 28 -3.17 2.45 0.98
N HIS A 29 -1.96 2.94 1.19
CA HIS A 29 -1.71 4.21 1.85
C HIS A 29 -0.91 5.10 0.91
N VAL A 30 -1.51 6.20 0.48
CA VAL A 30 -0.89 7.18 -0.40
C VAL A 30 -0.42 8.35 0.44
N THR A 31 0.87 8.63 0.36
CA THR A 31 1.58 9.66 1.13
C THR A 31 2.37 10.59 0.19
N ASP A 32 2.81 11.72 0.75
CA ASP A 32 3.80 12.56 0.10
C ASP A 32 5.18 11.86 0.02
N MET A 33 6.14 12.48 -0.67
CA MET A 33 7.48 11.89 -0.80
C MET A 33 8.23 11.72 0.53
N SER A 34 7.87 12.47 1.57
CA SER A 34 8.46 12.30 2.91
C SER A 34 7.84 11.15 3.70
N GLY A 35 6.68 10.64 3.30
CA GLY A 35 5.91 9.63 4.02
C GLY A 35 5.24 10.13 5.30
N LYS A 36 5.26 11.44 5.57
CA LYS A 36 4.69 12.04 6.80
C LYS A 36 3.25 12.47 6.62
N GLU A 37 2.93 13.04 5.47
CA GLU A 37 1.60 13.56 5.18
C GLU A 37 0.80 12.52 4.42
N THR A 38 -0.39 12.21 4.94
CA THR A 38 -1.30 11.23 4.32
C THR A 38 -2.25 11.92 3.38
N ILE A 39 -2.24 11.51 2.11
CA ILE A 39 -3.17 12.01 1.10
C ILE A 39 -4.45 11.18 1.13
N SER A 40 -4.30 9.85 1.16
CA SER A 40 -5.44 8.93 1.19
C SER A 40 -5.04 7.58 1.77
N ARG A 41 -5.97 6.94 2.50
CA ARG A 41 -5.78 5.60 3.04
C ARG A 41 -7.06 4.79 2.83
N VAL A 42 -6.92 3.62 2.24
CA VAL A 42 -8.03 2.70 1.97
C VAL A 42 -7.57 1.27 2.27
N THR A 43 -8.48 0.44 2.77
CA THR A 43 -8.21 -0.99 3.02
C THR A 43 -9.16 -1.86 2.21
N GLY A 44 -8.83 -3.15 2.06
CA GLY A 44 -9.68 -4.12 1.37
C GLY A 44 -11.05 -4.20 2.01
N GLY A 45 -11.09 -4.35 3.35
CA GLY A 45 -12.33 -4.40 4.11
C GLY A 45 -13.20 -3.13 4.06
N MET A 46 -12.66 -1.97 3.66
CA MET A 46 -13.48 -0.77 3.42
C MET A 46 -14.32 -0.88 2.13
N LYS A 47 -13.94 -1.72 1.17
CA LYS A 47 -14.57 -1.77 -0.15
C LYS A 47 -15.35 -3.06 -0.43
N VAL A 48 -14.96 -4.19 0.16
CA VAL A 48 -15.61 -5.49 -0.02
C VAL A 48 -16.30 -5.97 1.27
N LYS A 49 -17.48 -6.58 1.13
CA LYS A 49 -18.27 -7.15 2.25
C LYS A 49 -17.97 -8.64 2.51
N ALA A 50 -16.92 -9.19 1.91
CA ALA A 50 -16.62 -10.62 1.94
C ALA A 50 -15.22 -10.87 2.51
N ASP A 51 -15.08 -11.94 3.31
CA ASP A 51 -13.89 -12.29 4.12
C ASP A 51 -12.60 -12.61 3.32
N HIS A 52 -12.61 -12.49 1.99
CA HIS A 52 -11.45 -12.72 1.12
C HIS A 52 -10.85 -11.38 0.64
N GLU A 53 -10.09 -10.74 1.53
CA GLU A 53 -9.63 -9.34 1.38
C GLU A 53 -8.16 -9.21 0.90
N SER A 54 -7.49 -10.31 0.53
CA SER A 54 -6.04 -10.32 0.31
C SER A 54 -5.63 -10.62 -1.15
N SER A 55 -5.34 -9.57 -1.91
CA SER A 55 -4.49 -9.73 -3.11
C SER A 55 -3.78 -8.40 -3.46
N PRO A 56 -2.43 -8.34 -3.34
CA PRO A 56 -1.68 -7.13 -3.66
C PRO A 56 -1.84 -6.68 -5.12
N GLN A 57 -2.03 -7.63 -6.05
CA GLN A 57 -2.25 -7.33 -7.46
C GLN A 57 -3.54 -6.56 -7.72
N SER A 58 -4.55 -6.75 -6.88
CA SER A 58 -5.82 -6.02 -6.99
C SER A 58 -5.66 -4.55 -6.62
N ALA A 59 -4.85 -4.25 -5.59
CA ALA A 59 -4.52 -2.88 -5.20
C ALA A 59 -3.76 -2.13 -6.29
N LEU A 60 -2.72 -2.75 -6.87
CA LEU A 60 -1.94 -2.14 -7.95
C LEU A 60 -2.81 -1.87 -9.19
N ARG A 61 -3.67 -2.83 -9.56
CA ARG A 61 -4.60 -2.66 -10.68
C ARG A 61 -5.64 -1.58 -10.42
N ALA A 62 -6.07 -1.39 -9.17
CA ALA A 62 -6.97 -0.30 -8.79
C ALA A 62 -6.31 1.08 -8.93
N LEU A 63 -5.05 1.22 -8.51
CA LEU A 63 -4.29 2.46 -8.69
C LEU A 63 -4.12 2.83 -10.17
N ALA A 64 -3.75 1.86 -11.00
CA ALA A 64 -3.65 2.06 -12.45
C ALA A 64 -5.00 2.46 -13.07
N ARG A 65 -6.11 1.83 -12.64
CA ARG A 65 -7.47 2.18 -13.10
C ARG A 65 -7.96 3.54 -12.59
N ALA A 66 -7.45 4.01 -11.46
CA ALA A 66 -7.76 5.33 -10.91
C ALA A 66 -7.07 6.48 -11.66
N GLY A 67 -6.26 6.17 -12.68
CA GLY A 67 -5.57 7.18 -13.50
C GLY A 67 -4.22 7.63 -12.93
N MET A 68 -3.67 6.93 -11.93
CA MET A 68 -2.35 7.22 -11.39
C MET A 68 -1.27 6.58 -12.27
N SER A 69 -0.23 7.34 -12.61
CA SER A 69 0.95 6.84 -13.31
C SER A 69 1.88 6.11 -12.32
N ILE A 70 2.26 4.88 -12.65
CA ILE A 70 3.18 4.09 -11.83
C ILE A 70 4.62 4.46 -12.20
N GLY A 71 5.37 5.00 -11.25
CA GLY A 71 6.78 5.36 -11.44
C GLY A 71 7.72 4.18 -11.17
N ARG A 72 8.07 3.98 -9.89
CA ARG A 72 8.99 2.93 -9.43
C ARG A 72 8.28 1.99 -8.49
N ILE A 73 8.56 0.69 -8.61
CA ILE A 73 8.01 -0.35 -7.73
C ILE A 73 9.18 -0.97 -6.96
N GLU A 74 9.03 -1.04 -5.64
CA GLU A 74 10.03 -1.64 -4.74
C GLU A 74 9.37 -2.61 -3.77
N TYR A 75 10.14 -3.59 -3.33
CA TYR A 75 9.73 -4.52 -2.29
C TYR A 75 10.35 -4.12 -0.95
N VAL A 76 9.52 -3.55 -0.07
CA VAL A 76 9.93 -2.98 1.22
C VAL A 76 9.52 -3.87 2.41
N THR A 77 9.25 -5.16 2.18
CA THR A 77 8.86 -6.05 3.28
C THR A 77 10.03 -6.18 4.26
N PRO A 78 9.81 -5.95 5.56
CA PRO A 78 10.89 -5.99 6.54
C PRO A 78 11.47 -7.40 6.66
N VAL A 79 12.75 -7.55 6.32
CA VAL A 79 13.51 -8.79 6.50
C VAL A 79 14.52 -8.56 7.64
N PRO A 80 14.33 -9.19 8.81
CA PRO A 80 15.25 -9.03 9.92
C PRO A 80 16.51 -9.89 9.75
N THR A 81 17.67 -9.39 10.18
CA THR A 81 18.95 -10.14 10.17
C THR A 81 18.92 -11.33 11.15
N ASP A 82 18.33 -11.14 12.32
CA ASP A 82 17.98 -12.19 13.28
C ASP A 82 16.58 -11.92 13.81
N CYS A 83 15.81 -12.96 14.11
CA CYS A 83 14.40 -12.85 14.43
C CYS A 83 14.08 -13.35 15.84
N THR A 84 13.13 -12.68 16.49
CA THR A 84 12.56 -13.19 17.72
C THR A 84 11.75 -14.46 17.44
N ARG A 85 11.50 -15.25 18.48
CA ARG A 85 10.71 -16.48 18.38
C ARG A 85 9.37 -16.20 17.70
N ARG A 86 9.12 -16.88 16.57
CA ARG A 86 7.88 -16.77 15.81
C ARG A 86 6.67 -17.20 16.66
N LYS A 87 5.51 -16.60 16.38
CA LYS A 87 4.23 -17.00 16.96
C LYS A 87 3.95 -18.47 16.62
N GLY A 88 3.88 -19.33 17.64
CA GLY A 88 3.68 -20.77 17.49
C GLY A 88 4.43 -21.58 18.55
N GLY A 89 3.89 -22.75 18.88
CA GLY A 89 4.58 -23.71 19.74
C GLY A 89 5.75 -24.38 19.01
N ARG A 90 6.56 -25.18 19.73
CA ARG A 90 7.64 -25.99 19.12
C ARG A 90 7.13 -26.93 18.02
N ARG A 91 5.87 -27.37 18.13
CA ARG A 91 5.20 -28.26 17.16
C ARG A 91 4.52 -27.49 16.01
N GLY A 92 4.67 -26.17 15.94
CA GLY A 92 4.08 -25.37 14.88
C GLY A 92 2.55 -25.22 14.97
N ARG A 93 1.95 -24.80 13.86
CA ARG A 93 0.50 -24.81 13.66
C ARG A 93 0.11 -26.23 13.19
N LEU A 94 -0.86 -26.84 13.87
CA LEU A 94 -1.43 -28.15 13.50
C LEU A 94 -2.25 -28.04 12.21
#